data_AF-A0A2W5EDN5-F1
#
_entry.id   AF-A0A2W5EDN5-F1
#
_cell.length_a   1.000
_cell.length_b   1.000
_cell.length_c   1.000
_cell.angle_alpha   90.00
_cell.angle_beta   90.00
_cell.angle_gamma   90.00
#
_symmetry.space_group_name_H-M   'P 1'
#
loop_
_entity.id
_entity.type
_entity.pdbx_description
1 polymer ?
#
loop_
_entity_poly.entity_id
_entity_poly.type
_entity_poly.pdbx_seq_one_letter_code
_entity_poly.pdbx_strand_id
1 'polypeptide(L)'
;QEDPIAAVCALEGGKRIFNGKITDLKRHLRGGFAVGDLTLSGFDDCAGQTAGVAIQNEFLLFSRDGKVEVTVPDLIVLLDVDTGYPITTEVLRYGQRVAVIAIPCHDLLRSARALEVVGPAAFGYPDIPFSPLPVPVSKAA
;
A
#
# COMPACT_ATOMS: atom_id res chain seq x y z
N GLN A 1 23.06 13.13 -2.34
CA GLN A 1 22.68 11.70 -2.47
C GLN A 1 21.24 11.70 -2.95
N GLU A 2 20.92 10.91 -3.97
CA GLU A 2 19.57 10.87 -4.54
C GLU A 2 18.62 10.13 -3.58
N ASP A 3 17.38 10.59 -3.45
CA ASP A 3 16.36 9.95 -2.61
C ASP A 3 15.96 8.60 -3.24
N PRO A 4 16.28 7.45 -2.62
CA PRO A 4 16.06 6.14 -3.22
C PRO A 4 14.57 5.85 -3.45
N ILE A 5 13.69 6.36 -2.61
CA ILE A 5 12.24 6.15 -2.74
C ILE A 5 11.70 6.99 -3.90
N ALA A 6 12.22 8.21 -4.10
CA ALA A 6 11.86 9.01 -5.27
C ALA A 6 12.29 8.31 -6.57
N ALA A 7 13.48 7.69 -6.59
CA ALA A 7 13.95 6.90 -7.72
C ALA A 7 13.05 5.68 -8.02
N VAL A 8 12.61 4.94 -6.99
CA VAL A 8 11.65 3.83 -7.15
C VAL A 8 10.32 4.33 -7.73
N CYS A 9 9.78 5.44 -7.21
CA CYS A 9 8.53 6.01 -7.72
C CYS A 9 8.65 6.40 -9.20
N ALA A 10 9.77 7.04 -9.59
CA ALA A 10 10.02 7.44 -10.97
C ALA A 10 10.14 6.22 -11.90
N LEU A 11 10.82 5.15 -11.45
CA LEU A 11 11.01 3.93 -12.25
C LEU A 11 9.70 3.15 -12.43
N GLU A 12 8.94 2.97 -11.35
CA GLU A 12 7.72 2.13 -11.36
C GLU A 12 6.45 2.90 -11.71
N GLY A 13 6.56 4.22 -11.93
CA GLY A 13 5.39 5.05 -12.16
C GLY A 13 4.50 5.20 -10.93
N GLY A 14 5.08 5.02 -9.75
CA GLY A 14 4.40 5.12 -8.47
C GLY A 14 4.44 6.52 -7.87
N LYS A 15 3.80 6.65 -6.72
CA LYS A 15 3.78 7.88 -5.91
C LYS A 15 3.97 7.54 -4.45
N ARG A 16 4.82 8.30 -3.75
CA ARG A 16 4.83 8.30 -2.28
C ARG A 16 3.55 8.95 -1.77
N ILE A 17 2.75 8.19 -1.03
CA ILE A 17 1.45 8.64 -0.52
C ILE A 17 1.47 8.99 0.96
N PHE A 18 2.45 8.47 1.71
CA PHE A 18 2.55 8.69 3.16
C PHE A 18 3.99 8.48 3.68
N ASN A 19 4.38 9.25 4.70
CA ASN A 19 5.54 9.00 5.55
C ASN A 19 5.05 8.76 6.98
N GLY A 20 5.36 7.61 7.57
CA GLY A 20 4.79 7.26 8.86
C GLY A 20 5.62 6.32 9.71
N LYS A 21 5.41 6.37 11.03
CA LYS A 21 5.97 5.41 11.98
C LYS A 21 4.91 4.38 12.33
N ILE A 22 5.27 3.10 12.34
CA ILE A 22 4.37 2.03 12.80
C ILE A 22 4.08 2.20 14.30
N THR A 23 2.81 2.41 14.64
CA THR A 23 2.35 2.60 16.03
C THR A 23 1.43 1.49 16.53
N ASP A 24 0.89 0.66 15.64
CA ASP A 24 0.18 -0.56 16.03
C ASP A 24 0.28 -1.59 14.91
N LEU A 25 0.34 -2.86 15.28
CA LEU A 25 0.36 -3.97 14.33
C LEU A 25 -0.36 -5.17 14.94
N LYS A 26 -1.54 -5.47 14.39
CA LYS A 26 -2.34 -6.62 14.78
C LYS A 26 -2.27 -7.68 13.70
N ARG A 27 -2.11 -8.94 14.11
CA ARG A 27 -2.11 -10.09 13.21
C ARG A 27 -3.06 -11.15 13.74
N HIS A 28 -3.86 -11.71 12.85
CA HIS A 28 -4.86 -12.71 13.14
C HIS A 28 -4.80 -13.80 12.06
N LEU A 29 -5.15 -15.03 12.41
CA LEU A 29 -5.37 -16.08 11.43
C LEU A 29 -6.85 -16.10 11.04
N ARG A 30 -7.14 -15.95 9.74
CA ARG A 30 -8.51 -16.00 9.21
C ARG A 30 -8.54 -16.84 7.95
N GLY A 31 -9.34 -17.92 7.97
CA GLY A 31 -9.50 -18.80 6.81
C GLY A 31 -8.19 -19.45 6.32
N GLY A 32 -7.23 -19.67 7.21
CA GLY A 32 -5.91 -20.21 6.87
C GLY A 32 -4.87 -19.17 6.44
N PHE A 33 -5.22 -17.89 6.36
CA PHE A 33 -4.32 -16.81 6.01
C PHE A 33 -3.96 -15.95 7.22
N ALA A 34 -2.73 -15.44 7.24
CA ALA A 34 -2.34 -14.37 8.15
C ALA A 34 -2.93 -13.06 7.61
N VAL A 35 -3.90 -12.51 8.33
CA VAL A 35 -4.47 -11.17 8.08
C VAL A 35 -3.99 -10.22 9.17
N GLY A 36 -3.92 -8.93 8.87
CA GLY A 36 -3.49 -7.96 9.86
C GLY A 36 -3.91 -6.53 9.56
N ASP A 37 -3.80 -5.72 10.59
CA ASP A 37 -4.09 -4.29 10.56
C ASP A 37 -2.87 -3.55 11.09
N LEU A 38 -2.34 -2.66 10.26
CA LEU A 38 -1.21 -1.79 10.58
C LEU A 38 -1.71 -0.37 10.78
N THR A 39 -1.29 0.28 11.86
CA THR A 39 -1.53 1.71 12.09
C THR A 39 -0.22 2.48 12.01
N LEU A 40 -0.24 3.59 11.28
CA LEU A 40 0.86 4.51 11.07
C LEU A 40 0.52 5.88 11.63
N SER A 41 1.45 6.48 12.37
CA SER A 41 1.40 7.90 12.72
C SER A 41 2.31 8.68 11.78
N GLY A 42 1.76 9.68 11.10
CA GLY A 42 2.47 10.46 10.09
C GLY A 42 3.54 11.38 10.69
N PHE A 43 4.60 11.61 9.92
CA PHE A 43 5.66 12.57 10.25
C PHE A 43 5.99 13.44 9.02
N ASP A 44 6.80 14.48 9.22
CA ASP A 44 7.15 15.48 8.21
C ASP A 44 5.91 16.10 7.52
N ASP A 45 5.76 15.89 6.22
CA ASP A 45 4.63 16.36 5.42
C ASP A 45 3.30 15.68 5.77
N CYS A 46 3.35 14.55 6.48
CA CYS A 46 2.21 13.80 6.99
C CYS A 46 1.99 14.01 8.49
N ALA A 47 2.69 14.95 9.14
CA ALA A 47 2.57 15.16 10.58
C ALA A 47 1.12 15.45 11.01
N GLY A 48 0.66 14.77 12.07
CA GLY A 48 -0.71 14.88 12.59
C GLY A 48 -1.75 14.02 11.87
N GLN A 49 -1.40 13.40 10.74
CA GLN A 49 -2.25 12.43 10.04
C GLN A 49 -2.05 11.02 10.60
N THR A 50 -3.07 10.19 10.51
CA THR A 50 -3.00 8.76 10.82
C THR A 50 -3.33 7.96 9.57
N ALA A 51 -2.61 6.86 9.34
CA ALA A 51 -2.93 5.94 8.25
C ALA A 51 -3.11 4.50 8.75
N GLY A 52 -3.94 3.76 8.04
CA GLY A 52 -4.22 2.34 8.26
C GLY A 52 -3.87 1.53 7.02
N VAL A 53 -3.25 0.36 7.20
CA VAL A 53 -2.99 -0.59 6.11
C VAL A 53 -3.56 -1.96 6.48
N ALA A 54 -4.44 -2.47 5.62
CA ALA A 54 -4.96 -3.83 5.71
C ALA A 54 -3.96 -4.81 5.07
N ILE A 55 -3.70 -5.92 5.73
CA ILE A 55 -2.66 -6.88 5.35
C ILE A 55 -3.24 -8.28 5.22
N GLN A 56 -2.78 -9.01 4.21
CA GLN A 56 -2.83 -10.47 4.18
C GLN A 56 -1.45 -11.01 3.79
N ASN A 57 -1.35 -11.72 2.65
CA ASN A 57 -0.06 -12.05 2.04
C ASN A 57 0.58 -10.81 1.40
N GLU A 58 -0.23 -9.78 1.11
CA GLU A 58 0.14 -8.51 0.49
C GLU A 58 -0.52 -7.35 1.27
N PHE A 59 -0.16 -6.11 0.95
CA PHE A 59 -0.82 -4.91 1.46
C PHE A 59 -2.07 -4.61 0.61
N LEU A 60 -3.24 -4.77 1.20
CA LEU A 60 -4.50 -4.83 0.46
C LEU A 60 -5.19 -3.47 0.30
N LEU A 61 -5.19 -2.66 1.36
CA LEU A 61 -5.83 -1.35 1.40
C LEU A 61 -4.97 -0.37 2.18
N PHE A 62 -4.89 0.85 1.68
CA PHE A 62 -4.35 2.00 2.40
C PHE A 62 -5.46 3.01 2.64
N SER A 63 -5.58 3.46 3.89
CA SER A 63 -6.46 4.54 4.29
C SER A 63 -5.70 5.61 5.04
N ARG A 64 -6.10 6.86 4.87
CA ARG A 64 -5.59 8.02 5.61
C ARG A 64 -6.76 8.74 6.26
N ASP A 65 -6.64 8.99 7.55
CA ASP A 65 -7.66 9.67 8.38
C ASP A 65 -9.07 9.08 8.20
N GLY A 66 -9.14 7.75 8.11
CA GLY A 66 -10.39 6.99 7.94
C GLY A 66 -10.93 6.91 6.50
N LYS A 67 -10.26 7.52 5.53
CA LYS A 67 -10.64 7.46 4.11
C LYS A 67 -9.73 6.52 3.34
N VAL A 68 -10.31 5.53 2.67
CA VAL A 68 -9.57 4.64 1.76
C VAL A 68 -9.10 5.42 0.53
N GLU A 69 -7.83 5.26 0.17
CA GLU A 69 -7.22 5.96 -0.97
C GLU A 69 -6.65 5.02 -2.02
N VAL A 70 -6.12 3.86 -1.61
CA VAL A 70 -5.53 2.87 -2.51
C VAL A 70 -6.01 1.49 -2.10
N THR A 71 -6.34 0.67 -3.07
CA THR A 71 -6.73 -0.72 -2.88
C THR A 71 -6.12 -1.59 -3.98
N VAL A 72 -5.99 -2.87 -3.69
CA VAL A 72 -5.71 -3.88 -4.72
C VAL A 72 -6.69 -3.77 -5.90
N PRO A 73 -6.25 -4.03 -7.15
CA PRO A 73 -4.93 -4.55 -7.53
C PRO A 73 -3.80 -3.52 -7.62
N ASP A 74 -4.03 -2.22 -7.38
CA ASP A 74 -2.92 -1.27 -7.29
C ASP A 74 -2.02 -1.62 -6.11
N LEU A 75 -0.70 -1.59 -6.31
CA LEU A 75 0.25 -2.05 -5.31
C LEU A 75 0.43 -0.98 -4.24
N ILE A 76 0.36 -1.43 -2.98
CA ILE A 76 0.79 -0.66 -1.82
C ILE A 76 2.12 -1.28 -1.38
N VAL A 77 3.17 -0.47 -1.29
CA VAL A 77 4.50 -0.95 -0.90
C VAL A 77 5.02 -0.10 0.25
N LEU A 78 5.51 -0.78 1.29
CA LEU A 78 6.17 -0.13 2.42
C LEU A 78 7.68 -0.23 2.22
N LEU A 79 8.35 0.91 2.24
CA LEU A 79 9.80 1.02 2.15
C LEU A 79 10.35 1.57 3.47
N ASP A 80 11.51 1.09 3.89
CA ASP A 80 12.29 1.72 4.94
C ASP A 80 12.66 3.14 4.50
N VAL A 81 12.37 4.15 5.34
CA VAL A 81 12.47 5.56 4.91
C VAL A 81 13.91 6.01 4.65
N ASP A 82 14.88 5.38 5.32
CA ASP A 82 16.29 5.78 5.26
C ASP A 82 17.02 5.08 4.12
N THR A 83 16.68 3.82 3.85
CA THR A 83 17.39 2.97 2.87
C THR A 83 16.64 2.78 1.55
N GLY A 84 15.31 2.95 1.56
CA GLY A 84 14.45 2.64 0.41
C GLY A 84 14.22 1.14 0.17
N TYR A 85 14.71 0.25 1.06
CA TYR A 85 14.47 -1.19 0.92
C TYR A 85 13.03 -1.57 1.26
N PRO A 86 12.44 -2.55 0.55
CA PRO A 86 11.09 -3.00 0.83
C PRO A 86 10.99 -3.74 2.16
N ILE A 87 9.89 -3.48 2.88
CA ILE A 87 9.53 -4.15 4.12
C ILE A 87 8.33 -5.05 3.84
N THR A 88 8.53 -6.35 3.91
CA THR A 88 7.47 -7.34 3.66
C THR A 88 6.57 -7.51 4.88
N THR A 89 5.38 -8.09 4.68
CA THR A 89 4.35 -8.24 5.71
C THR A 89 4.84 -9.04 6.94
N GLU A 90 5.78 -9.97 6.75
CA GLU A 90 6.33 -10.85 7.79
C GLU A 90 7.30 -10.12 8.72
N VAL A 91 7.98 -9.08 8.23
CA VAL A 91 9.04 -8.38 8.96
C VAL A 91 8.59 -7.03 9.53
N LEU A 92 7.33 -6.64 9.37
CA LEU A 92 6.75 -5.46 10.00
C LEU A 92 6.86 -5.52 11.53
N ARG A 93 7.29 -4.41 12.14
CA ARG A 93 7.45 -4.23 13.59
C ARG A 93 7.08 -2.81 14.02
N TYR A 94 6.59 -2.71 15.25
CA TYR A 94 6.38 -1.42 15.91
C TYR A 94 7.65 -0.55 15.87
N GLY A 95 7.47 0.75 15.63
CA GLY A 95 8.54 1.74 15.66
C GLY A 95 9.31 1.92 14.36
N GLN A 96 9.15 1.04 13.37
CA GLN A 96 9.75 1.25 12.05
C GLN A 96 9.22 2.53 11.41
N ARG A 97 10.12 3.29 10.79
CA ARG A 97 9.78 4.47 9.99
C ARG A 97 9.73 4.05 8.54
N VAL A 98 8.57 4.26 7.92
CA VAL A 98 8.29 3.77 6.58
C VAL A 98 7.83 4.89 5.68
N ALA A 99 8.17 4.80 4.41
CA ALA A 99 7.48 5.46 3.33
C ALA A 99 6.49 4.48 2.70
N VAL A 100 5.24 4.90 2.52
CA VAL A 100 4.23 4.14 1.77
C VAL A 100 4.20 4.70 0.35
N ILE A 101 4.40 3.84 -0.62
CA ILE A 101 4.24 4.17 -2.04
C ILE A 101 3.07 3.38 -2.63
N ALA A 102 2.41 3.99 -3.60
CA ALA A 102 1.35 3.39 -4.39
C ALA A 102 1.79 3.29 -5.84
N ILE A 103 1.61 2.13 -6.47
CA ILE A 103 2.00 1.89 -7.86
C ILE A 103 0.76 1.40 -8.62
N PRO A 104 0.39 2.03 -9.75
CA PRO A 104 -0.73 1.58 -10.55
C PRO A 104 -0.51 0.17 -11.07
N CYS A 105 -1.54 -0.66 -11.00
CA CYS A 105 -1.55 -1.98 -11.61
C CYS A 105 -1.59 -1.88 -13.15
N HIS A 106 -1.16 -2.96 -13.80
CA HIS A 106 -1.28 -3.12 -15.24
C HIS A 106 -2.74 -3.11 -15.71
N ASP A 107 -3.04 -2.55 -16.88
CA ASP A 107 -4.41 -2.38 -17.38
C ASP A 107 -5.22 -3.69 -17.49
N LEU A 108 -4.54 -4.80 -17.76
CA LEU A 108 -5.15 -6.13 -17.78
C LEU A 108 -5.83 -6.52 -16.46
N LEU A 109 -5.36 -5.99 -15.32
CA LEU A 109 -5.91 -6.25 -14.00
C LEU A 109 -7.12 -5.37 -13.66
N ARG A 110 -7.46 -4.39 -14.50
CA ARG A 110 -8.53 -3.41 -14.24
C ARG A 110 -9.88 -3.80 -14.84
N SER A 111 -9.92 -4.83 -15.68
CA SER A 111 -11.17 -5.30 -16.26
C SER A 111 -12.13 -5.81 -15.19
N ALA A 112 -13.44 -5.69 -15.39
CA ALA A 112 -14.45 -6.17 -14.43
C ALA A 112 -14.21 -7.63 -14.04
N ARG A 113 -13.88 -8.49 -15.03
CA ARG A 113 -13.60 -9.90 -14.79
C ARG A 113 -12.31 -10.13 -14.00
N ALA A 114 -11.27 -9.33 -14.20
CA ALA A 114 -10.06 -9.42 -13.39
C ALA A 114 -10.36 -8.99 -11.94
N LEU A 115 -11.12 -7.91 -11.74
CA LEU A 115 -11.47 -7.39 -10.42
C LEU A 115 -12.33 -8.36 -9.59
N GLU A 116 -13.07 -9.27 -10.22
CA GLU A 116 -13.73 -10.38 -9.51
C GLU A 116 -12.74 -11.33 -8.80
N VAL A 117 -11.47 -11.34 -9.23
CA VAL A 117 -10.41 -12.23 -8.71
C VAL A 117 -9.36 -11.46 -7.93
N VAL A 118 -8.95 -10.27 -8.40
CA VAL A 118 -7.85 -9.49 -7.81
C VAL A 118 -8.30 -8.18 -7.17
N GLY A 119 -9.60 -7.87 -7.24
CA GLY A 119 -10.16 -6.64 -6.66
C GLY A 119 -10.52 -6.79 -5.18
N PRO A 120 -10.87 -5.68 -4.50
CA PRO A 120 -11.07 -5.65 -3.05
C PRO A 120 -12.12 -6.65 -2.55
N ALA A 121 -13.18 -6.87 -3.33
CA ALA A 121 -14.24 -7.83 -3.01
C ALA A 121 -13.72 -9.27 -2.87
N ALA A 122 -12.79 -9.68 -3.74
CA ALA A 122 -12.17 -11.01 -3.68
C ALA A 122 -11.33 -11.22 -2.41
N PHE A 123 -10.82 -10.12 -1.84
CA PHE A 123 -10.06 -10.10 -0.59
C PHE A 123 -10.90 -9.83 0.66
N GLY A 124 -12.23 -9.89 0.55
CA GLY A 124 -13.15 -9.73 1.69
C GLY A 124 -13.60 -8.31 1.97
N TYR A 125 -13.45 -7.40 1.02
CA TYR A 125 -13.92 -6.00 1.08
C TYR A 125 -14.95 -5.68 -0.01
N PRO A 126 -16.13 -6.32 0.00
CA PRO A 126 -17.12 -6.20 -1.07
C PRO A 126 -17.70 -4.79 -1.22
N ASP A 127 -17.72 -4.01 -0.14
CA ASP A 127 -18.29 -2.66 -0.11
C ASP A 127 -17.26 -1.57 -0.49
N ILE A 128 -16.02 -1.94 -0.78
CA ILE A 128 -14.95 -1.00 -1.13
C ILE A 128 -14.70 -1.07 -2.64
N PRO A 129 -15.05 -0.02 -3.41
CA PRO A 129 -14.83 -0.02 -4.84
C PRO A 129 -13.33 0.10 -5.17
N PHE A 130 -12.91 -0.54 -6.25
CA PHE A 130 -11.61 -0.26 -6.86
C PHE A 130 -11.66 1.08 -7.61
N SER A 131 -10.77 2.00 -7.23
CA SER A 131 -10.57 3.27 -7.91
C SER A 131 -9.14 3.29 -8.48
N PRO A 132 -8.95 3.09 -9.79
CA PRO A 132 -7.63 2.90 -10.38
C PRO A 132 -6.77 4.15 -10.24
N LEU A 133 -5.51 3.95 -9.85
CA LEU A 133 -4.48 4.98 -9.94
C LEU A 133 -4.20 5.34 -11.41
N PRO A 134 -3.90 6.61 -11.71
CA PRO A 134 -3.46 7.01 -13.04
C PRO A 134 -2.20 6.23 -13.45
N VAL A 135 -2.23 5.60 -14.63
CA VAL A 135 -1.03 4.99 -15.21
C VAL A 135 -0.22 6.11 -15.87
N PRO A 136 1.07 6.28 -15.54
CA PRO A 136 1.91 7.19 -16.29
C PRO A 136 1.99 6.76 -17.75
N VAL A 137 1.96 7.72 -18.67
CA VAL A 137 1.85 7.51 -20.11
C VAL A 137 3.08 6.77 -20.72
N SER A 138 4.05 6.34 -19.92
CA SER A 138 5.16 5.50 -20.38
C SER A 138 5.41 4.30 -19.48
N LYS A 139 4.94 3.14 -19.94
CA LYS A 139 5.76 1.93 -20.14
C LYS A 139 4.99 1.01 -21.08
N ALA A 140 4.78 1.47 -22.31
CA ALA A 140 4.66 0.56 -23.44
C ALA A 140 6.09 0.03 -23.69
N ALA A 141 6.38 -1.14 -23.13
CA ALA A 141 7.53 -1.95 -23.48
C ALA A 141 7.07 -3.40 -23.56
#